data_AF-A0A3M1BFG9-F1
#
_entry.id   AF-A0A3M1BFG9-F1
#
_cell.length_a   1.000
_cell.length_b   1.000
_cell.length_c   1.000
_cell.angle_alpha   90.00
_cell.angle_beta   90.00
_cell.angle_gamma   90.00
#
_symmetry.space_group_name_H-M   'P 1'
#
loop_
_entity.id
_entity.type
_entity.pdbx_description
1 polymer ?
#
loop_
_entity_poly.entity_id
_entity_poly.type
_entity_poly.pdbx_seq_one_letter_code
_entity_poly.pdbx_strand_id
1 'polypeptide(L)'
;RAYQSRRCIVPASGFYEWKRDGSRKQPYYIQSASKGLLALAGLWESWNGPDGVVYSFTIITTKPNELMKTIHDRMPVIIAPDYFEQWLNCRDYSGKDVSHLLRPVAADTLVAYPVSPLVNSPSNDSWKCSQPLDLNGH
;
A
#
# COMPACT_ATOMS: atom_id res chain seq x y z
N ARG A 1 12.03 -17.41 1.57
CA ARG A 1 13.22 -17.05 0.76
C ARG A 1 13.28 -15.55 0.49
N ALA A 2 12.35 -14.97 -0.27
CA ALA A 2 12.34 -13.52 -0.53
C ALA A 2 12.26 -12.64 0.74
N TYR A 3 11.44 -13.01 1.73
CA TYR A 3 11.36 -12.29 3.02
C TYR A 3 12.70 -12.15 3.77
N GLN A 4 13.62 -13.10 3.58
CA GLN A 4 14.90 -13.11 4.28
C GLN A 4 15.96 -12.26 3.58
N SER A 5 15.92 -12.13 2.26
CA SER A 5 17.03 -11.58 1.48
C SER A 5 16.66 -10.59 0.38
N ARG A 6 15.37 -10.35 0.13
CA ARG A 6 14.89 -9.54 -1.00
C ARG A 6 13.73 -8.63 -0.56
N ARG A 7 13.93 -7.92 0.55
CA ARG A 7 13.00 -6.89 1.01
C ARG A 7 13.21 -5.61 0.20
N CYS A 8 12.14 -4.89 -0.09
CA CYS A 8 12.18 -3.59 -0.75
C CYS A 8 11.11 -2.65 -0.17
N ILE A 9 11.20 -1.38 -0.52
CA ILE A 9 10.16 -0.39 -0.27
C ILE A 9 9.51 -0.07 -1.62
N VAL A 10 8.18 -0.09 -1.66
CA VAL A 10 7.39 0.36 -2.80
C VAL A 10 6.83 1.75 -2.45
N PRO A 11 7.41 2.83 -2.98
CA PRO A 11 6.92 4.17 -2.73
C PRO A 11 5.58 4.39 -3.45
N ALA A 12 4.61 5.01 -2.78
CA ALA A 12 3.33 5.37 -3.37
C ALA A 12 2.79 6.67 -2.78
N SER A 13 2.16 7.53 -3.59
CA SER A 13 1.44 8.71 -3.07
C SER A 13 0.22 8.33 -2.22
N GLY A 14 -0.32 7.13 -2.48
CA GLY A 14 -1.47 6.56 -1.81
C GLY A 14 -1.87 5.25 -2.49
N PHE A 15 -2.91 4.61 -2.00
CA PHE A 15 -3.49 3.40 -2.60
C PHE A 15 -5.02 3.49 -2.63
N TYR A 16 -5.63 2.69 -3.50
CA TYR A 16 -7.07 2.62 -3.63
C TYR A 16 -7.61 1.39 -2.93
N GLU A 17 -8.79 1.51 -2.33
CA GLU A 17 -9.51 0.37 -1.78
C GLU A 17 -11.02 0.54 -1.94
N TRP A 18 -11.76 -0.55 -2.14
CA TRP A 18 -13.18 -0.51 -2.47
C TRP A 18 -14.03 -0.92 -1.28
N LYS A 19 -14.69 0.08 -0.66
CA LYS A 19 -15.70 -0.18 0.37
C LYS A 19 -16.93 -0.81 -0.28
N ARG A 20 -17.32 -1.99 0.20
CA ARG A 20 -18.57 -2.63 -0.20
C ARG A 20 -19.74 -2.03 0.57
N ASP A 21 -20.76 -1.58 -0.14
CA ASP A 21 -22.04 -1.14 0.41
C ASP A 21 -23.16 -1.85 -0.37
N GLY A 22 -23.65 -2.95 0.21
CA GLY A 22 -24.52 -3.89 -0.49
C GLY A 22 -23.91 -4.42 -1.78
N SER A 23 -24.56 -4.15 -2.92
CA SER A 23 -24.09 -4.54 -4.26
C SER A 23 -23.13 -3.54 -4.89
N ARG A 24 -22.97 -2.35 -4.31
CA ARG A 24 -22.11 -1.29 -4.85
C ARG A 24 -20.73 -1.31 -4.20
N LYS A 25 -19.73 -0.87 -4.96
CA LYS A 25 -18.36 -0.67 -4.49
C LYS A 25 -17.98 0.79 -4.65
N GLN A 26 -17.77 1.49 -3.54
CA GLN A 26 -17.28 2.86 -3.53
C GLN A 26 -15.75 2.83 -3.41
N PRO A 27 -14.98 3.29 -4.42
CA PRO A 27 -13.54 3.44 -4.28
C PRO A 27 -13.21 4.56 -3.30
N TYR A 28 -12.22 4.31 -2.45
CA TYR A 28 -11.56 5.28 -1.59
C TYR A 28 -10.11 5.42 -2.01
N TYR A 29 -9.58 6.64 -1.90
CA TYR A 29 -8.15 6.88 -1.94
C TYR A 29 -7.62 7.08 -0.53
N ILE A 30 -6.55 6.36 -0.20
CA ILE A 30 -5.93 6.35 1.11
C ILE A 30 -4.50 6.84 0.95
N GLN A 31 -4.13 7.88 1.71
CA GLN A 31 -2.81 8.50 1.64
C GLN A 31 -2.30 8.88 3.03
N SER A 32 -1.03 9.30 3.09
CA SER A 32 -0.45 9.83 4.33
C SER A 32 -1.19 11.09 4.79
N ALA A 33 -1.51 11.15 6.08
CA ALA A 33 -2.04 12.36 6.71
C ALA A 33 -1.05 13.55 6.63
N SER A 34 0.26 13.27 6.55
CA SER A 34 1.31 14.29 6.42
C SER A 34 1.57 14.74 4.98
N LYS A 35 0.80 14.27 3.99
CA LYS A 35 0.94 14.58 2.55
C LYS A 35 2.28 14.17 1.92
N GLY A 36 2.97 13.18 2.51
CA GLY A 36 4.17 12.53 1.96
C GLY A 36 3.88 11.18 1.29
N LEU A 37 4.93 10.57 0.72
CA LEU A 37 4.85 9.22 0.18
C LEU A 37 4.67 8.17 1.29
N LEU A 38 3.89 7.15 0.99
CA LEU A 38 3.85 5.91 1.75
C LEU A 38 5.02 5.02 1.31
N ALA A 39 5.70 4.41 2.29
CA ALA A 39 6.72 3.39 2.06
C ALA A 39 6.12 2.00 2.33
N LEU A 40 5.57 1.37 1.28
CA LEU A 40 4.92 0.08 1.43
C LEU A 40 5.96 -1.03 1.50
N ALA A 41 5.83 -1.94 2.47
CA ALA A 41 6.73 -3.07 2.62
C ALA A 41 6.56 -4.04 1.45
N GLY A 42 7.61 -4.21 0.66
CA GLY A 42 7.62 -5.10 -0.50
C GLY A 42 8.60 -6.24 -0.37
N LEU A 43 8.36 -7.30 -1.14
CA LEU A 43 9.33 -8.34 -1.46
C LEU A 43 9.52 -8.36 -2.97
N TRP A 44 10.75 -8.57 -3.42
CA TRP A 44 11.04 -8.67 -4.85
C TRP A 44 11.73 -9.98 -5.21
N GLU A 45 11.63 -10.38 -6.47
CA GLU A 45 12.32 -11.54 -7.02
C GLU A 45 12.71 -11.29 -8.47
N SER A 46 13.69 -12.06 -8.95
CA SER A 46 14.15 -12.04 -10.34
C SER A 46 13.89 -13.39 -10.96
N TRP A 47 13.28 -13.41 -12.13
CA TRP A 47 13.12 -14.59 -12.95
C TRP A 47 13.95 -14.46 -14.22
N ASN A 48 14.82 -15.44 -14.47
CA ASN A 48 15.64 -15.48 -15.68
C ASN A 48 14.90 -16.31 -16.73
N GLY A 49 14.25 -15.61 -17.66
CA GLY A 49 13.52 -16.21 -18.77
C GLY A 49 14.30 -16.24 -20.08
N PRO A 50 13.74 -16.86 -21.12
CA PRO A 50 14.34 -16.90 -22.47
C PRO A 50 14.52 -15.48 -23.07
N ASP A 51 13.67 -14.53 -22.70
CA ASP A 51 13.71 -13.15 -23.19
C ASP A 51 14.50 -12.18 -22.28
N GLY A 52 15.17 -12.73 -21.25
CA GLY A 52 15.97 -11.96 -20.30
C GLY A 52 15.46 -12.01 -18.86
N VAL A 53 16.04 -11.15 -18.01
CA VAL A 53 15.72 -11.09 -16.58
C VAL A 53 14.49 -10.23 -16.35
N VAL A 54 13.47 -10.79 -15.69
CA VAL A 54 12.27 -10.07 -15.22
C VAL A 54 12.38 -9.86 -13.72
N TYR A 55 12.27 -8.62 -13.28
CA TYR A 55 12.13 -8.27 -11.88
C TYR A 55 10.66 -8.08 -11.53
N SER A 56 10.19 -8.74 -10.49
CA SER A 56 8.84 -8.60 -9.97
C SER A 56 8.86 -8.29 -8.48
N PHE A 57 7.76 -7.72 -7.99
CA PHE A 57 7.58 -7.48 -6.57
C PHE A 57 6.16 -7.77 -6.13
N THR A 58 5.98 -7.90 -4.82
CA THR A 58 4.69 -7.98 -4.15
C THR A 58 4.69 -7.07 -2.93
N ILE A 59 3.52 -6.54 -2.57
CA ILE A 59 3.31 -5.72 -1.38
C ILE A 59 2.80 -6.62 -0.26
N ILE A 60 3.43 -6.53 0.91
CA ILE A 60 3.01 -7.26 2.11
C ILE A 60 1.77 -6.57 2.69
N THR A 61 0.76 -7.37 3.02
CA THR A 61 -0.47 -6.91 3.68
C THR A 61 -0.54 -7.38 5.12
N THR A 62 -1.30 -6.65 5.92
CA THR A 62 -1.58 -6.95 7.33
C THR A 62 -3.06 -6.68 7.63
N LYS A 63 -3.47 -6.93 8.87
CA LYS A 63 -4.82 -6.61 9.36
C LYS A 63 -5.08 -5.09 9.26
N PRO A 64 -6.33 -4.63 9.19
CA PRO A 64 -6.63 -3.20 9.10
C PRO A 64 -6.47 -2.53 10.47
N ASN A 65 -6.11 -1.25 10.46
CA ASN A 65 -6.27 -0.35 11.61
C ASN A 65 -7.73 0.17 11.69
N GLU A 66 -8.05 1.01 12.69
CA GLU A 66 -9.44 1.48 12.89
C GLU A 66 -10.02 2.23 11.69
N LEU A 67 -9.22 3.02 10.97
CA LEU A 67 -9.66 3.67 9.74
C LEU A 67 -9.98 2.63 8.65
N MET A 68 -9.01 1.75 8.36
CA MET A 68 -9.12 0.78 7.28
C MET A 68 -10.22 -0.26 7.51
N LYS A 69 -10.54 -0.62 8.76
CA LYS A 69 -11.65 -1.52 9.10
C LYS A 69 -13.00 -1.05 8.54
N THR A 70 -13.16 0.27 8.37
CA THR A 70 -14.39 0.85 7.81
C THR A 70 -14.49 0.70 6.28
N ILE A 71 -13.39 0.31 5.61
CA ILE A 71 -13.24 0.23 4.15
C ILE A 71 -12.98 -1.20 3.70
N HIS A 72 -12.01 -1.91 4.30
CA HIS A 72 -11.57 -3.24 3.90
C HIS A 72 -10.95 -4.05 5.05
N ASP A 73 -10.89 -5.37 4.88
CA ASP A 73 -10.42 -6.33 5.88
C ASP A 73 -8.88 -6.49 5.95
N ARG A 74 -8.14 -5.68 5.19
CA ARG A 74 -6.67 -5.70 5.08
C ARG A 74 -6.15 -4.32 4.69
N MET A 75 -4.87 -4.11 4.93
CA MET A 75 -4.15 -2.94 4.43
C MET A 75 -2.69 -3.30 4.13
N PRO A 76 -1.98 -2.50 3.31
CA PRO A 76 -0.54 -2.63 3.16
C PRO A 76 0.19 -2.43 4.48
N VAL A 77 1.32 -3.14 4.67
CA VAL A 77 2.29 -2.78 5.71
C VAL A 77 3.03 -1.53 5.25
N ILE A 78 3.02 -0.49 6.08
CA ILE A 78 3.72 0.77 5.82
C ILE A 78 4.90 0.86 6.79
N ILE A 79 6.11 0.99 6.25
CA ILE A 79 7.34 1.11 7.03
C ILE A 79 7.58 2.59 7.35
N ALA A 80 7.79 2.93 8.61
CA ALA A 80 8.17 4.30 8.97
C ALA A 80 9.64 4.57 8.59
N PRO A 81 10.02 5.82 8.25
CA PRO A 81 11.38 6.17 7.81
C PRO A 81 12.50 5.66 8.73
N ASP A 82 12.29 5.73 10.04
CA ASP A 82 13.26 5.29 11.06
C ASP A 82 13.61 3.79 10.97
N TYR A 83 12.76 2.99 10.32
CA TYR A 83 12.95 1.55 10.16
C TYR A 83 13.38 1.15 8.74
N PHE A 84 13.69 2.10 7.85
CA PHE A 84 14.12 1.78 6.48
C PHE A 84 15.39 0.94 6.45
N GLU A 85 16.40 1.29 7.25
CA GLU A 85 17.65 0.53 7.32
C GLU A 85 17.37 -0.89 7.80
N GLN A 86 16.61 -1.03 8.88
CA GLN A 86 16.25 -2.34 9.43
C GLN A 86 15.50 -3.20 8.41
N TRP A 87 14.57 -2.59 7.66
CA TRP A 87 13.79 -3.28 6.65
C TRP A 87 14.61 -3.65 5.41
N LEU A 88 15.45 -2.76 4.89
CA LEU A 88 16.16 -2.99 3.62
C LEU A 88 17.43 -3.83 3.80
N ASN A 89 18.12 -3.70 4.93
CA ASN A 89 19.37 -4.41 5.18
C ASN A 89 19.12 -5.87 5.59
N CYS A 90 18.98 -6.72 4.57
CA CYS A 90 18.79 -8.16 4.74
C CYS A 90 20.05 -8.92 5.17
N ARG A 91 21.21 -8.26 5.17
CA ARG A 91 22.47 -8.85 5.62
C ARG A 91 22.56 -8.86 7.14
N ASP A 92 22.19 -7.74 7.76
CA ASP A 92 22.35 -7.53 9.19
C ASP A 92 21.06 -7.80 9.98
N TYR A 93 19.90 -7.75 9.31
CA TYR A 93 18.60 -8.05 9.92
C TYR A 93 17.91 -9.24 9.25
N SER A 94 17.69 -10.30 10.05
CA SER A 94 16.93 -11.47 9.63
C SER A 94 15.44 -11.17 9.56
N GLY A 95 14.67 -12.09 8.95
CA GLY A 95 13.21 -12.00 8.95
C GLY A 95 12.59 -11.95 10.35
N LYS A 96 13.25 -12.57 11.36
CA LYS A 96 12.76 -12.52 12.74
C LYS A 96 12.90 -11.12 13.32
N ASP A 97 14.02 -10.45 13.04
CA ASP A 97 14.33 -9.11 13.56
C ASP A 97 13.35 -8.06 13.05
N VAL A 98 12.89 -8.20 11.79
CA VAL A 98 11.93 -7.27 11.17
C VAL A 98 10.46 -7.67 11.33
N SER A 99 10.16 -8.81 11.96
CA SER A 99 8.78 -9.32 12.07
C SER A 99 7.83 -8.34 12.78
N HIS A 100 8.35 -7.58 13.73
CA HIS A 100 7.60 -6.56 14.47
C HIS A 100 7.17 -5.35 13.60
N LEU A 101 7.76 -5.19 12.41
CA LEU A 101 7.37 -4.17 11.44
C LEU A 101 6.13 -4.57 10.63
N LEU A 102 5.75 -5.85 10.62
CA LEU A 102 4.62 -6.38 9.83
C LEU A 102 3.25 -6.15 10.51
N ARG A 103 3.01 -4.93 10.95
CA ARG A 103 1.82 -4.54 11.71
C ARG A 103 1.15 -3.31 11.11
N PRO A 104 -0.14 -3.07 11.41
CA PRO A 104 -0.84 -1.89 10.95
C PRO A 104 -0.20 -0.63 11.55
N VAL A 105 -0.11 0.45 10.77
CA VAL A 105 0.20 1.78 11.30
C VAL A 105 -0.98 2.34 12.09
N ALA A 106 -0.72 3.33 12.96
CA ALA A 106 -1.77 4.01 13.70
C ALA A 106 -2.78 4.68 12.74
N ALA A 107 -4.05 4.74 13.14
CA ALA A 107 -5.13 5.17 12.24
C ALA A 107 -4.99 6.64 11.79
N ASP A 108 -4.45 7.49 12.66
CA ASP A 108 -4.19 8.91 12.44
C ASP A 108 -3.03 9.19 11.47
N THR A 109 -2.21 8.19 11.13
CA THR A 109 -1.17 8.32 10.11
C THR A 109 -1.72 8.39 8.68
N LEU A 110 -2.98 7.99 8.50
CA LEU A 110 -3.64 7.90 7.21
C LEU A 110 -4.89 8.78 7.17
N VAL A 111 -5.18 9.27 5.97
CA VAL A 111 -6.48 9.86 5.64
C VAL A 111 -7.08 9.09 4.47
N ALA A 112 -8.39 8.93 4.47
CA ALA A 112 -9.13 8.26 3.41
C ALA A 112 -10.35 9.10 3.01
N TYR A 113 -10.62 9.18 1.71
CA TYR A 113 -11.79 9.86 1.17
C TYR A 113 -12.34 9.13 -0.07
N PRO A 114 -13.66 9.19 -0.31
CA PRO A 114 -14.24 8.57 -1.50
C PRO A 114 -13.75 9.26 -2.76
N VAL A 115 -13.54 8.50 -3.84
CA VAL A 115 -13.16 9.02 -5.15
C VAL A 115 -14.13 8.56 -6.24
N SER A 116 -13.96 9.07 -7.46
CA SER A 116 -14.80 8.67 -8.59
C SER A 116 -14.56 7.20 -9.00
N PRO A 117 -15.61 6.47 -9.44
CA PRO A 117 -15.48 5.17 -10.09
C PRO A 117 -14.60 5.14 -11.35
N LEU A 118 -14.14 6.30 -11.85
CA LEU A 118 -13.15 6.38 -12.93
C LEU A 118 -11.93 5.48 -12.70
N VAL A 119 -11.48 5.33 -11.45
CA VAL A 119 -10.33 4.49 -11.09
C VAL A 119 -10.56 2.99 -11.34
N ASN A 120 -11.80 2.55 -11.58
CA ASN A 120 -12.11 1.14 -11.85
C ASN A 120 -11.54 0.66 -13.19
N SER A 121 -11.24 1.57 -14.13
CA SER A 121 -10.59 1.23 -15.39
C SER A 121 -9.11 1.57 -15.32
N PRO A 122 -8.20 0.59 -15.48
CA PRO A 122 -6.75 0.84 -15.54
C PRO A 122 -6.33 1.76 -16.69
N SER A 123 -7.16 1.92 -17.72
CA SER A 123 -6.92 2.89 -18.81
C SER A 123 -6.97 4.35 -18.34
N ASN A 124 -7.55 4.61 -17.17
CA ASN A 124 -7.72 5.95 -16.63
C ASN A 124 -6.53 6.30 -15.73
N ASP A 125 -5.47 6.79 -16.34
CA ASP A 125 -4.26 7.26 -15.65
C ASP A 125 -4.23 8.79 -15.62
N SER A 126 -4.95 9.39 -14.68
CA SER A 126 -4.96 10.84 -14.50
C SER A 126 -5.19 11.22 -13.04
N TRP A 127 -4.77 12.42 -12.67
CA TRP A 127 -4.94 13.00 -11.33
C TRP A 127 -6.40 12.98 -10.84
N LYS A 128 -7.39 13.00 -11.76
CA LYS A 128 -8.83 12.92 -11.47
C LYS A 128 -9.21 11.64 -10.73
N CYS A 129 -8.46 10.54 -10.90
CA CYS A 129 -8.72 9.27 -10.21
C CYS A 129 -8.53 9.37 -8.68
N SER A 130 -7.72 10.34 -8.23
CA SER A 130 -7.38 10.56 -6.83
C SER A 130 -8.06 11.79 -6.20
N GLN A 131 -8.92 12.49 -6.95
CA GLN A 131 -9.64 13.64 -6.42
C GLN A 131 -10.77 13.19 -5.48
N PRO A 132 -10.96 13.86 -4.34
CA PRO A 132 -12.13 13.66 -3.50
C PRO A 132 -13.41 13.79 -4.30
N LEU A 133 -14.32 12.83 -4.13
CA LEU A 133 -15.67 12.91 -4.67
C LEU A 133 -16.42 14.02 -3.93
N ASP A 134 -16.87 15.03 -4.67
CA ASP A 134 -17.74 16.06 -4.12
C ASP A 134 -19.12 15.44 -3.85
N LEU A 135 -19.45 15.26 -2.57
CA LEU A 135 -20.74 14.73 -2.14
C LEU A 135 -21.82 15.82 -2.05
N ASN A 136 -21.47 17.09 -2.27
CA ASN A 136 -22.35 18.24 -2.14
C ASN A 136 -22.81 18.83 -3.50
N GLY A 137 -22.63 18.10 -4.59
CA GLY A 137 -22.97 18.58 -5.94
C GLY A 137 -24.46 18.85 -6.13
N HIS A 138 -24.82 20.13 -6.17
CA HIS A 138 -25.92 20.69 -6.96
C HIS A 138 -25.66 20.49 -8.46
#